data_AF-A0A1V4XGQ1-F1
#
_entry.id   AF-A0A1V4XGQ1-F1
#
_cell.length_a   1.000
_cell.length_b   1.000
_cell.length_c   1.000
_cell.angle_alpha   90.00
_cell.angle_beta   90.00
_cell.angle_gamma   90.00
#
_symmetry.space_group_name_H-M   'P 1'
#
loop_
_entity.id
_entity.type
_entity.pdbx_description
1 polymer ?
#
loop_
_entity_poly.entity_id
_entity_poly.type
_entity_poly.pdbx_seq_one_letter_code
_entity_poly.pdbx_strand_id
1 'polypeptide(L)'
;MINTYKCKKKGYLIAETCQDATCEWRLKNESFLNCTWVACNFGPFTLEEVGEMMGVTRERIRQIEAKALKKLQHKKRRDQLRDFASPDNEWEAL
;
A
#
# COMPACT_ATOMS: atom_id res chain seq x y z
N MET A 1 -8.62 -14.43 8.15
CA MET A 1 -7.69 -15.50 7.74
C MET A 1 -6.42 -14.85 7.21
N ILE A 2 -5.32 -14.84 7.98
CA ILE A 2 -4.11 -14.03 7.69
C ILE A 2 -3.05 -14.85 6.93
N ASN A 3 -3.26 -16.15 6.76
CA ASN A 3 -2.25 -17.12 6.33
C ASN A 3 -1.96 -17.16 4.81
N THR A 4 -2.45 -16.21 4.01
CA THR A 4 -2.31 -16.27 2.55
C THR A 4 -1.20 -15.39 1.98
N TYR A 5 -0.57 -14.52 2.77
CA TYR A 5 0.41 -13.57 2.25
C TYR A 5 1.84 -14.12 2.33
N LYS A 6 2.55 -14.11 1.21
CA LYS A 6 3.96 -14.51 1.15
C LYS A 6 4.86 -13.31 1.50
N CYS A 7 5.72 -13.48 2.50
CA CYS A 7 6.71 -12.48 2.85
C CYS A 7 7.64 -12.23 1.66
N LYS A 8 7.76 -10.98 1.21
CA LYS A 8 8.64 -10.60 0.10
C LYS A 8 10.12 -10.90 0.38
N LYS A 9 10.56 -10.76 1.63
CA LYS A 9 11.97 -10.96 2.04
C LYS A 9 12.32 -12.44 2.24
N LYS A 10 11.50 -13.17 3.00
CA LYS A 10 11.82 -14.55 3.42
C LYS A 10 11.10 -15.64 2.61
N GLY A 11 10.10 -15.27 1.80
CA GLY A 11 9.41 -16.19 0.91
C GLY A 11 8.45 -17.17 1.59
N TYR A 12 8.27 -17.13 2.91
CA TYR A 12 7.28 -17.96 3.62
C TYR A 12 5.96 -17.20 3.85
N LEU A 13 4.91 -17.93 4.23
CA LEU A 13 3.60 -17.37 4.55
C LEU A 13 3.64 -16.60 5.89
N ILE A 14 3.15 -15.37 5.89
CA ILE A 14 3.10 -14.52 7.08
C ILE A 14 1.96 -15.01 7.98
N ALA A 15 2.29 -15.90 8.92
CA ALA A 15 1.36 -16.42 9.92
C ALA A 15 1.56 -15.77 11.31
N GLU A 16 2.71 -15.16 11.53
CA GLU A 16 3.14 -14.56 12.80
C GLU A 16 3.82 -13.22 12.57
N THR A 17 4.03 -12.46 13.65
CA THR A 17 4.65 -11.14 13.57
C THR A 17 6.07 -11.24 13.01
N CYS A 18 6.42 -10.33 12.11
CA CYS A 18 7.76 -10.31 11.54
C CYS A 18 8.78 -9.89 12.61
N GLN A 19 9.63 -10.83 13.03
CA GLN A 19 10.69 -10.57 14.02
C GLN A 19 11.92 -9.87 13.41
N ASP A 20 12.07 -9.88 12.08
CA ASP A 20 13.22 -9.29 11.41
C ASP A 20 13.15 -7.75 11.43
N ALA A 21 14.01 -7.14 12.25
CA ALA A 21 14.11 -5.68 12.38
C ALA A 21 14.68 -5.00 11.12
N THR A 22 15.36 -5.76 10.26
CA THR A 22 15.98 -5.28 9.01
C THR A 22 15.08 -5.49 7.80
N CYS A 23 13.81 -5.86 8.01
CA CYS A 23 12.86 -5.99 6.91
C CYS A 23 12.50 -4.60 6.36
N GLU A 24 12.68 -4.41 5.05
CA GLU A 24 12.35 -3.17 4.34
C GLU A 24 10.86 -2.79 4.50
N TRP A 25 10.00 -3.80 4.64
CA TRP A 25 8.54 -3.66 4.76
C TRP A 25 8.07 -3.77 6.22
N ARG A 26 8.98 -3.56 7.17
CA ARG A 26 8.66 -3.62 8.59
C ARG A 26 7.78 -2.44 8.98
N LEU A 27 6.62 -2.77 9.53
CA LEU A 27 5.73 -1.81 10.17
C LEU A 27 5.90 -1.92 11.70
N LYS A 28 5.88 -0.80 12.42
CA LYS A 28 5.87 -0.80 13.89
C LYS A 28 4.44 -0.97 14.42
N ASN A 29 3.75 -1.98 13.91
CA ASN A 29 2.36 -2.27 14.27
C ASN A 29 2.12 -3.78 14.23
N GLU A 30 1.84 -4.35 15.40
CA GLU A 30 1.66 -5.79 15.58
C GLU A 30 0.33 -6.30 15.02
N SER A 31 -0.70 -5.43 14.94
CA SER A 31 -2.02 -5.76 14.38
C SER A 31 -1.93 -6.24 12.93
N PHE A 32 -0.89 -5.82 12.20
CA PHE A 32 -0.63 -6.24 10.82
C PHE A 32 0.63 -7.08 10.70
N LEU A 33 0.94 -7.88 11.72
CA LEU A 33 2.09 -8.79 11.75
C LEU A 33 3.43 -8.09 11.46
N ASN A 34 3.56 -6.81 11.84
CA ASN A 34 4.71 -5.96 11.55
C ASN A 34 5.07 -5.87 10.05
N CYS A 35 4.09 -6.02 9.15
CA CYS A 35 4.31 -6.04 7.71
C CYS A 35 3.38 -5.09 6.95
N THR A 36 3.96 -4.15 6.19
CA THR A 36 3.19 -3.22 5.35
C THR A 36 2.34 -3.94 4.30
N TRP A 37 2.82 -5.07 3.75
CA TRP A 37 2.07 -5.84 2.76
C TRP A 37 0.79 -6.44 3.33
N VAL A 38 0.86 -6.91 4.58
CA VAL A 38 -0.31 -7.41 5.31
C VAL A 38 -1.28 -6.25 5.51
N ALA A 39 -0.82 -5.12 6.06
CA ALA A 39 -1.64 -3.93 6.29
C ALA A 39 -2.39 -3.49 5.02
N CYS A 40 -1.74 -3.38 3.86
CA CYS A 40 -2.40 -2.96 2.61
C CYS A 40 -3.61 -3.80 2.20
N ASN A 41 -3.71 -5.06 2.64
CA ASN A 41 -4.83 -5.94 2.29
C ASN A 41 -5.99 -5.88 3.30
N PHE A 42 -5.83 -5.22 4.45
CA PHE A 42 -6.89 -5.05 5.45
C PHE A 42 -7.70 -3.77 5.27
N GLY A 43 -7.26 -2.86 4.40
CA GLY A 43 -7.90 -1.56 4.20
C GLY A 43 -9.32 -1.65 3.63
N PRO A 44 -10.02 -0.50 3.50
CA PRO A 44 -9.46 0.85 3.43
C PRO A 44 -9.12 1.48 4.79
N PHE A 45 -8.10 2.34 4.81
CA PHE A 45 -7.69 3.14 5.96
C PHE A 45 -7.72 4.62 5.62
N THR A 46 -7.95 5.46 6.62
CA THR A 46 -7.84 6.91 6.53
C THR A 46 -6.38 7.36 6.52
N LEU A 47 -6.12 8.58 6.03
CA LEU A 47 -4.77 9.18 6.03
C LEU A 47 -4.19 9.32 7.44
N GLU A 48 -5.04 9.44 8.45
CA GLU A 48 -4.64 9.57 9.85
C GLU A 48 -4.19 8.21 10.42
N GLU A 49 -5.00 7.16 10.22
CA GLU A 49 -4.64 5.78 10.61
C GLU A 49 -3.35 5.33 9.91
N VAL A 50 -3.19 5.63 8.62
CA VAL A 50 -1.95 5.32 7.89
C VAL A 50 -0.75 6.10 8.44
N GLY A 51 -0.97 7.36 8.84
CA GLY A 51 0.05 8.17 9.49
C GLY A 51 0.52 7.55 10.81
N GLU A 52 -0.43 7.18 11.67
CA GLU A 52 -0.14 6.53 12.95
C GLU A 52 0.61 5.20 12.77
N MET A 53 0.14 4.35 11.86
CA MET A 53 0.79 3.06 11.54
C MET A 53 2.24 3.22 11.07
N MET A 54 2.52 4.25 10.28
CA MET A 54 3.83 4.49 9.66
C MET A 54 4.72 5.43 10.49
N GLY A 55 4.21 5.98 11.60
CA GLY A 55 4.93 6.94 12.44
C GLY A 55 5.21 8.28 11.75
N VAL A 56 4.29 8.73 10.89
CA VAL A 56 4.39 10.01 10.15
C VAL A 56 3.09 10.80 10.28
N THR A 57 3.13 12.10 9.96
CA THR A 57 1.94 12.94 10.04
C THR A 57 0.94 12.64 8.91
N ARG A 58 -0.35 12.90 9.18
CA ARG A 58 -1.42 12.85 8.16
C ARG A 58 -1.05 13.63 6.88
N GLU A 59 -0.50 14.83 7.04
CA GLU A 59 -0.10 15.67 5.91
C GLU A 59 1.03 15.05 5.09
N ARG A 60 1.95 14.31 5.73
CA ARG A 60 2.99 13.58 5.01
C ARG A 60 2.40 12.48 4.13
N ILE A 61 1.40 11.74 4.62
CA ILE A 61 0.70 10.73 3.81
C ILE A 61 -0.02 11.40 2.63
N ARG A 62 -0.75 12.50 2.87
CA ARG A 62 -1.43 13.26 1.80
C ARG A 62 -0.48 13.72 0.70
N GLN A 63 0.70 14.21 1.05
CA GLN A 63 1.73 14.62 0.08
C GLN A 63 2.24 13.44 -0.76
N ILE A 64 2.45 12.28 -0.12
CA ILE A 64 2.90 11.06 -0.82
C ILE A 64 1.83 10.60 -1.80
N GLU A 65 0.57 10.58 -1.38
CA GLU A 65 -0.59 10.24 -2.21
C GLU A 65 -0.67 11.15 -3.44
N ALA A 66 -0.68 12.47 -3.24
CA ALA A 66 -0.72 13.44 -4.35
C ALA A 66 0.45 13.25 -5.34
N LYS A 67 1.66 12.97 -4.82
CA LYS A 67 2.84 12.69 -5.64
C LYS A 67 2.72 11.38 -6.41
N ALA A 68 2.14 10.34 -5.81
CA ALA A 68 1.91 9.04 -6.44
C ALA A 68 0.85 9.15 -7.54
N LEU A 69 -0.27 9.82 -7.29
CA LEU A 69 -1.31 10.07 -8.29
C LEU A 69 -0.79 10.86 -9.48
N LYS A 70 -0.05 11.96 -9.24
CA LYS A 70 0.62 12.73 -10.30
C LYS A 70 1.57 11.87 -11.14
N LYS A 71 2.26 10.92 -10.50
CA LYS A 71 3.13 9.96 -11.20
C LYS A 71 2.31 9.04 -12.11
N LEU A 72 1.22 8.46 -11.62
CA LEU A 72 0.38 7.52 -12.36
C LEU A 72 -0.31 8.17 -13.57
N GLN A 73 -0.71 9.45 -13.46
CA GLN A 73 -1.31 10.23 -14.55
C GLN A 73 -0.36 10.50 -15.74
N HIS A 74 0.95 10.30 -15.56
CA HIS A 74 1.91 10.52 -16.64
C HIS A 74 1.68 9.55 -17.80
N LYS A 75 1.53 10.07 -19.03
CA LYS A 75 1.14 9.33 -20.25
C LYS A 75 1.71 7.92 -20.34
N LYS A 76 3.04 7.76 -20.24
CA LYS A 76 3.72 6.45 -20.28
C LYS A 76 3.15 5.41 -19.30
N ARG A 77 2.83 5.79 -18.06
CA ARG A 77 2.25 4.89 -17.05
C ARG A 77 0.75 4.75 -17.20
N ARG A 78 0.04 5.83 -17.52
CA ARG A 78 -1.39 5.80 -17.78
C ARG A 78 -1.73 4.85 -18.92
N ASP A 79 -0.96 4.90 -20.02
CA ASP A 79 -1.20 4.06 -21.19
C ASP A 79 -0.99 2.56 -20.86
N GLN A 80 -0.08 2.23 -19.92
CA GLN A 80 0.11 0.86 -19.41
C GLN A 80 -1.03 0.38 -18.48
N LEU A 81 -1.74 1.32 -17.86
CA LEU A 81 -2.82 1.03 -16.92
C LEU A 81 -4.21 1.11 -17.57
N ARG A 82 -4.29 1.55 -18.83
CA ARG A 82 -5.55 1.80 -19.53
C ARG A 82 -6.40 0.54 -19.66
N ASP A 83 -5.78 -0.60 -19.95
CA ASP A 83 -6.47 -1.88 -20.13
C ASP A 83 -7.02 -2.46 -18.80
N PHE A 84 -6.60 -1.90 -17.66
CA PHE A 84 -7.07 -2.28 -16.32
C PHE A 84 -8.15 -1.33 -15.77
N ALA A 85 -8.39 -0.21 -16.44
CA ALA A 85 -9.45 0.71 -16.07
C ALA A 85 -10.80 0.13 -16.54
N SER A 86 -11.75 -0.06 -15.62
CA SER A 86 -13.09 -0.54 -15.97
C SER A 86 -13.73 0.29 -17.09
N PRO A 87 -14.54 -0.29 -17.99
CA PRO A 87 -15.16 0.42 -19.11
C PRO A 87 -16.02 1.63 -18.71
N ASP A 88 -16.52 1.65 -17.48
CA ASP A 88 -17.38 2.72 -16.93
C ASP A 88 -16.60 3.97 -16.48
N ASN A 89 -15.29 4.00 -16.73
CA ASN A 89 -14.45 5.16 -16.42
C ASN A 89 -14.75 6.30 -17.42
N GLU A 90 -15.59 7.25 -17.00
CA GLU A 90 -15.91 8.55 -17.63
C GLU A 90 -14.69 9.47 -17.92
N TRP A 91 -13.47 8.93 -17.92
CA TRP A 91 -12.22 9.65 -18.19
C TRP A 91 -11.94 9.87 -19.67
N GLU A 92 -12.71 9.24 -20.58
CA GLU A 92 -12.64 9.50 -22.03
C GLU A 92 -13.66 10.55 -22.51
N ALA A 93 -14.49 11.12 -21.61
CA ALA A 93 -15.51 12.12 -21.94
C ALA A 93 -15.07 13.59 -21.73
N LEU A 94 -13.80 13.85 -21.44
CA LEU A 94 -13.18 15.19 -21.30
C LEU A 94 -11.91 15.28 -22.14
#